data_AF-A0A8C2IKH0-F1
#
_entry.id   AF-A0A8C2IKH0-F1
#
_cell.length_a   1.000
_cell.length_b   1.000
_cell.length_c   1.000
_cell.angle_alpha   90.00
_cell.angle_beta   90.00
_cell.angle_gamma   90.00
#
_symmetry.space_group_name_H-M   'P 1'
#
loop_
_entity.id
_entity.type
_entity.pdbx_description
1 polymer ?
#
loop_
_entity_poly.entity_id
_entity_poly.type
_entity_poly.pdbx_seq_one_letter_code
_entity_poly.pdbx_strand_id
1 'polypeptide(L)'
;ICKSLWIKASLYKRFQVSAPSKSMGCGKDWNVDLIPKFLLANGPLVEMLLYTEVTRYLDFKVIEGSFVYKGGKIHKVPCTETEMHNSDLMGMFDKRRFRKFMSFIMNFEENDPRTYHDMDPHRTTMRDVFRHFDLGDDVMEFTGHALALHISDE
;
A
#
# COMPACT_ATOMS: atom_id res chain seq x y z
N ILE A 1 -15.13 1.43 7.63
CA ILE A 1 -15.74 1.73 8.95
C ILE A 1 -15.06 0.85 9.98
N CYS A 2 -14.11 1.40 10.72
CA CYS A 2 -13.32 0.65 11.70
C CYS A 2 -14.17 0.33 12.94
N LYS A 3 -13.95 -0.85 13.53
CA LYS A 3 -14.37 -1.12 14.90
C LYS A 3 -13.27 -0.61 15.81
N SER A 4 -13.43 0.61 16.31
CA SER A 4 -12.51 1.21 17.28
C SER A 4 -12.98 0.94 18.71
N LEU A 5 -12.00 0.72 19.59
CA LEU A 5 -12.23 0.54 21.01
C LEU A 5 -11.89 1.82 21.76
N TRP A 6 -12.85 2.31 22.52
CA TRP A 6 -12.65 3.41 23.46
C TRP A 6 -12.07 2.85 24.76
N ILE A 7 -10.90 3.34 25.16
CA ILE A 7 -10.19 2.83 26.33
C ILE A 7 -10.80 3.42 27.62
N LYS A 8 -11.90 2.82 28.08
CA LYS A 8 -12.59 3.18 29.34
C LYS A 8 -12.20 2.24 30.48
N ALA A 9 -12.34 2.70 31.73
CA ALA A 9 -12.03 1.90 32.93
C ALA A 9 -12.78 0.55 32.99
N SER A 10 -14.01 0.50 32.45
CA SER A 10 -14.80 -0.74 32.37
C SER A 10 -14.14 -1.83 31.51
N LEU A 11 -13.32 -1.44 30.53
CA LEU A 11 -12.60 -2.36 29.64
C LEU A 11 -11.58 -3.19 30.42
N TYR A 12 -10.75 -2.52 31.22
CA TYR A 12 -9.74 -3.18 32.04
C TYR A 12 -10.35 -4.17 33.03
N LYS A 13 -11.46 -3.77 33.68
CA LYS A 13 -12.22 -4.66 34.56
C LYS A 13 -12.78 -5.87 33.82
N ARG A 14 -13.31 -5.69 32.61
CA ARG A 14 -13.87 -6.78 31.78
C ARG A 14 -12.81 -7.82 31.41
N PHE A 15 -11.61 -7.37 31.05
CA PHE A 15 -10.51 -8.25 30.66
C PHE A 15 -9.57 -8.64 31.82
N GLN A 16 -9.90 -8.24 33.06
CA GLN A 16 -9.12 -8.53 34.26
C GLN A 16 -7.64 -8.12 34.16
N VAL A 17 -7.38 -7.01 33.46
CA VAL A 17 -6.04 -6.44 33.27
C VAL A 17 -5.83 -5.25 34.21
N SER A 18 -4.59 -5.05 34.65
CA SER A 18 -4.23 -3.89 35.46
C SER A 18 -4.52 -2.57 34.74
N ALA A 19 -4.86 -1.55 35.52
CA ALA A 19 -5.06 -0.20 34.99
C ALA A 19 -3.80 0.31 34.26
N PRO A 20 -3.95 1.15 33.23
CA PRO A 20 -2.82 1.65 32.44
C PRO A 20 -1.94 2.59 33.29
N SER A 21 -0.66 2.69 32.93
CA SER A 21 0.26 3.62 33.58
C SER A 21 -0.16 5.07 33.34
N LYS A 22 0.18 5.99 34.27
CA LYS A 22 -0.10 7.42 34.12
C LYS A 22 0.53 8.03 32.87
N SER A 23 1.62 7.44 32.36
CA SER A 23 2.29 7.86 31.13
C SER A 23 1.42 7.71 29.87
N MET A 24 0.38 6.88 29.90
CA MET A 24 -0.53 6.71 28.76
C MET A 24 -1.60 7.82 28.65
N GLY A 25 -1.65 8.77 29.59
CA GLY A 25 -2.59 9.88 29.54
C GLY A 25 -4.06 9.46 29.73
N CYS A 26 -4.99 10.23 29.17
CA CYS A 26 -6.43 10.00 29.36
C CYS A 26 -6.96 9.00 28.33
N GLY A 27 -7.65 7.94 28.79
CA GLY A 27 -8.18 6.89 27.90
C GLY A 27 -9.19 7.37 26.83
N LYS A 28 -9.80 8.56 27.00
CA LYS A 28 -10.70 9.16 26.00
C LYS A 28 -9.97 9.68 24.75
N ASP A 29 -8.66 9.93 24.86
CA ASP A 29 -7.83 10.41 23.76
C ASP A 29 -7.36 9.24 22.87
N TRP A 30 -7.64 8.01 23.28
CA TRP A 30 -7.26 6.78 22.58
C TRP A 30 -8.44 6.18 21.83
N ASN A 31 -8.29 6.09 20.52
CA ASN A 31 -9.14 5.31 19.64
C ASN A 31 -8.27 4.26 18.96
N VAL A 32 -8.38 3.01 19.41
CA VAL A 32 -7.56 1.91 18.89
C VAL A 32 -8.44 1.01 18.04
N ASP A 33 -8.12 0.93 16.75
CA ASP A 33 -8.81 0.03 15.83
C ASP A 33 -8.48 -1.42 16.14
N LEU A 34 -9.53 -2.26 16.25
CA LEU A 34 -9.35 -3.70 16.42
C LEU A 34 -8.84 -4.36 15.14
N ILE A 35 -9.15 -3.77 13.98
CA ILE A 35 -8.72 -4.23 12.67
C ILE A 35 -8.25 -3.00 11.90
N PRO A 36 -6.95 -2.65 11.98
CA PRO A 36 -6.42 -1.50 11.26
C PRO A 36 -6.51 -1.75 9.75
N LYS A 37 -7.05 -0.79 9.02
CA LYS A 37 -7.14 -0.81 7.55
C LYS A 37 -6.89 0.58 7.01
N PHE A 38 -6.13 0.66 5.92
CA PHE A 38 -6.01 1.87 5.14
C PHE A 38 -7.03 1.89 4.01
N LEU A 39 -7.33 3.09 3.52
CA LEU A 39 -8.16 3.30 2.35
C LEU A 39 -7.25 3.70 1.20
N LEU A 40 -7.34 2.98 0.10
CA LEU A 40 -6.68 3.40 -1.14
C LEU A 40 -7.40 4.66 -1.65
N ALA A 41 -6.66 5.74 -1.86
CA ALA A 41 -7.22 7.06 -2.17
C ALA A 41 -8.17 7.04 -3.38
N ASN A 42 -7.80 6.31 -4.43
CA ASN A 42 -8.60 6.11 -5.64
C ASN A 42 -9.28 4.72 -5.66
N GLY A 43 -9.59 4.17 -4.49
CA GLY A 43 -10.23 2.86 -4.37
C GLY A 43 -11.77 2.96 -4.43
N PRO A 44 -12.46 1.87 -4.82
CA PRO A 44 -13.93 1.83 -4.91
C PRO A 44 -14.65 2.22 -3.61
N LEU A 45 -14.05 1.93 -2.45
CA LEU A 45 -14.62 2.27 -1.16
C LEU A 45 -14.64 3.79 -0.92
N VAL A 46 -13.59 4.51 -1.33
CA VAL A 46 -13.57 5.98 -1.21
C VAL A 46 -14.58 6.61 -2.17
N GLU A 47 -14.68 6.08 -3.39
CA GLU A 47 -15.69 6.50 -4.37
C GLU A 47 -17.12 6.31 -3.82
N MET A 48 -17.42 5.17 -3.21
CA MET A 48 -18.71 4.92 -2.57
C MET A 48 -19.00 5.90 -1.42
N LEU A 49 -18.01 6.24 -0.60
CA LEU A 49 -18.17 7.21 0.49
C LEU A 49 -18.46 8.62 -0.03
N LEU A 50 -17.86 9.01 -1.15
CA LEU A 50 -18.14 10.27 -1.84
C LEU A 50 -19.56 10.26 -2.41
N TYR A 51 -19.95 9.19 -3.11
CA TYR A 51 -21.28 9.06 -3.72
C TYR A 51 -22.41 9.14 -2.69
N THR A 52 -22.21 8.54 -1.52
CA THR A 52 -23.18 8.53 -0.41
C THR A 52 -23.10 9.78 0.49
N GLU A 53 -22.20 10.72 0.18
CA GLU A 53 -21.94 11.94 0.95
C GLU A 53 -21.54 11.71 2.43
N VAL A 54 -21.12 10.50 2.80
CA VAL A 54 -20.68 10.16 4.17
C VAL A 54 -19.39 10.91 4.54
N THR A 55 -18.62 11.34 3.54
CA THR A 55 -17.39 12.14 3.74
C THR A 55 -17.63 13.46 4.48
N ARG A 56 -18.86 13.97 4.55
CA ARG A 56 -19.22 15.15 5.36
C ARG A 56 -19.03 14.93 6.87
N TYR A 57 -18.89 13.68 7.31
CA TYR A 57 -18.74 13.29 8.71
C TYR A 57 -17.39 12.61 9.01
N LEU A 58 -16.49 12.54 8.03
CA LEU A 58 -15.22 11.85 8.14
C LEU A 58 -14.09 12.77 7.67
N ASP A 59 -13.07 12.91 8.52
CA ASP A 59 -11.83 13.56 8.13
C ASP A 59 -10.80 12.51 7.73
N PHE A 60 -10.22 12.67 6.53
CA PHE A 60 -9.14 11.82 6.06
C PHE A 60 -7.80 12.51 6.29
N LYS A 61 -6.84 11.71 6.77
CA LYS A 61 -5.43 12.11 6.85
C LYS A 61 -4.62 11.18 5.98
N VAL A 62 -3.83 11.78 5.09
CA VAL A 62 -2.90 11.05 4.22
C VAL A 62 -1.79 10.45 5.08
N ILE A 63 -1.44 9.19 4.80
CA ILE A 63 -0.29 8.53 5.42
C ILE A 63 1.01 9.12 4.86
N GLU A 64 2.05 9.23 5.69
CA GLU A 64 3.31 9.86 5.29
C GLU A 64 4.12 9.02 4.28
N GLY A 65 3.96 7.70 4.33
CA GLY A 65 4.64 6.80 3.42
C GLY A 65 4.25 5.35 3.60
N SER A 66 4.59 4.55 2.58
CA SER A 66 4.60 3.09 2.64
C SER A 66 6.05 2.61 2.72
N PHE A 67 6.28 1.50 3.40
CA PHE A 67 7.60 0.95 3.64
C PHE A 67 7.63 -0.56 3.41
N VAL A 68 8.75 -1.06 2.92
CA VAL A 68 9.01 -2.49 2.71
C VAL A 68 10.19 -2.93 3.56
N TYR A 69 10.14 -4.15 4.08
CA TYR A 69 11.25 -4.74 4.82
C TYR A 69 12.09 -5.60 3.87
N LYS A 70 13.37 -5.29 3.75
CA LYS A 70 14.30 -6.02 2.89
C LYS A 70 15.68 -6.08 3.54
N GLY A 71 16.30 -7.25 3.55
CA GLY A 71 17.69 -7.41 3.99
C GLY A 71 17.99 -6.87 5.40
N GLY A 72 17.05 -7.01 6.33
CA GLY A 72 17.23 -6.55 7.72
C GLY A 72 16.88 -5.08 7.97
N LYS A 73 16.45 -4.33 6.95
CA LYS A 73 16.18 -2.89 7.02
C LYS A 73 14.81 -2.53 6.45
N ILE A 74 14.27 -1.42 6.92
CA ILE A 74 13.03 -0.83 6.42
C ILE A 74 13.38 0.21 5.37
N HIS A 75 12.79 0.10 4.19
CA HIS A 75 13.00 0.99 3.05
C HIS A 75 11.69 1.69 2.68
N LYS A 76 11.74 2.99 2.38
CA LYS A 76 10.57 3.70 1.87
C LYS A 76 10.26 3.22 0.45
N VAL A 77 9.00 2.90 0.21
CA VAL A 77 8.48 2.58 -1.12
C VAL A 77 8.45 3.88 -1.94
N PRO A 78 9.19 3.96 -3.06
CA PRO A 78 9.27 5.18 -3.85
C PRO A 78 7.95 5.44 -4.59
N CYS A 79 7.39 6.63 -4.41
CA CYS A 79 6.14 7.08 -5.04
C CYS A 79 6.38 8.13 -6.14
N THR A 80 7.61 8.60 -6.31
CA THR A 80 7.99 9.61 -7.32
C THR A 80 9.33 9.24 -7.99
N GLU A 81 9.61 9.82 -9.15
CA GLU A 81 10.90 9.63 -9.83
C GLU A 81 12.09 10.08 -8.97
N THR A 82 11.94 11.16 -8.22
CA THR A 82 12.97 11.69 -7.32
C THR A 82 13.24 10.72 -6.18
N GLU A 83 12.19 10.16 -5.56
CA GLU A 83 12.33 9.13 -4.53
C GLU A 83 12.94 7.85 -5.09
N MET A 84 12.54 7.44 -6.30
CA MET A 84 13.13 6.30 -6.99
C MET A 84 14.62 6.50 -7.24
N HIS A 85 15.03 7.70 -7.64
CA HIS A 85 16.43 8.03 -7.85
C HIS A 85 17.25 7.87 -6.56
N ASN A 86 16.72 8.33 -5.42
CA ASN A 86 17.40 8.30 -4.13
C ASN A 86 17.25 6.97 -3.37
N SER A 87 16.31 6.10 -3.76
CA SER A 87 16.02 4.84 -3.07
C SER A 87 17.19 3.86 -3.14
N ASP A 88 17.51 3.18 -2.06
CA ASP A 88 18.49 2.09 -2.02
C ASP A 88 17.84 0.70 -2.23
N LEU A 89 16.55 0.66 -2.53
CA LEU A 89 15.78 -0.58 -2.70
C LEU A 89 16.22 -1.40 -3.94
N MET A 90 16.74 -0.71 -4.95
CA MET A 90 17.05 -1.25 -6.27
C MET A 90 18.39 -0.72 -6.79
N GLY A 91 19.11 -1.54 -7.57
CA GLY A 91 20.31 -1.10 -8.28
C GLY A 91 20.02 -0.04 -9.34
N MET A 92 21.05 0.69 -9.79
CA MET A 92 20.88 1.76 -10.79
C MET A 92 20.29 1.25 -12.11
N PHE A 93 20.66 0.04 -12.54
CA PHE A 93 20.12 -0.59 -13.75
C PHE A 93 18.66 -1.01 -13.58
N ASP A 94 18.34 -1.64 -12.44
CA ASP A 94 16.96 -2.01 -12.11
C ASP A 94 16.04 -0.79 -12.05
N LYS A 95 16.49 0.33 -11.48
CA LYS A 95 15.71 1.58 -11.51
C LYS A 95 15.39 2.08 -12.93
N ARG A 96 16.29 1.87 -13.89
CA ARG A 96 16.06 2.26 -15.29
C ARG A 96 15.04 1.32 -15.95
N ARG A 97 15.14 0.01 -15.69
CA ARG A 97 14.20 -1.00 -16.19
C ARG A 97 12.81 -0.83 -15.57
N PHE A 98 12.77 -0.61 -14.26
CA PHE A 98 11.56 -0.36 -13.50
C PHE A 98 10.83 0.91 -13.96
N ARG A 99 11.56 1.98 -14.30
CA ARG A 99 10.95 3.17 -14.91
C ARG A 99 10.25 2.85 -16.24
N LYS A 100 10.88 2.05 -17.11
CA LYS A 100 10.24 1.61 -18.37
C LYS A 100 8.99 0.78 -18.11
N PHE A 101 9.05 -0.14 -17.14
CA PHE A 101 7.91 -0.93 -16.71
C PHE A 101 6.76 -0.06 -16.15
N MET A 102 7.08 0.94 -15.32
CA MET A 102 6.08 1.87 -14.81
C MET A 102 5.46 2.73 -15.92
N SER A 103 6.26 3.21 -16.86
CA SER A 103 5.74 3.90 -18.04
C SER A 103 4.83 2.99 -18.88
N PHE A 104 5.14 1.70 -18.99
CA PHE A 104 4.25 0.72 -19.63
C PHE A 104 2.91 0.62 -18.91
N ILE A 105 2.91 0.38 -17.58
CA ILE A 105 1.66 0.29 -16.80
C ILE A 105 0.83 1.57 -16.92
N MET A 106 1.45 2.74 -16.79
CA MET A 106 0.75 4.02 -16.81
C MET A 106 0.14 4.37 -18.17
N ASN A 107 0.68 3.83 -19.26
CA ASN A 107 0.17 4.05 -20.62
C ASN A 107 -0.65 2.86 -21.14
N PHE A 108 -0.86 1.83 -20.32
CA PHE A 108 -1.63 0.65 -20.72
C PHE A 108 -3.12 0.99 -20.79
N GLU A 109 -3.75 0.72 -21.93
CA GLU A 109 -5.18 0.90 -22.14
C GLU A 109 -5.80 -0.39 -22.67
N GLU A 110 -6.71 -1.00 -21.88
CA GLU A 110 -7.37 -2.28 -22.22
C GLU A 110 -8.22 -2.23 -23.50
N ASN A 111 -8.56 -1.03 -23.99
CA ASN A 111 -9.30 -0.85 -25.23
C ASN A 111 -8.41 -0.50 -26.43
N ASP A 112 -7.09 -0.34 -26.23
CA ASP A 112 -6.14 -0.03 -27.28
C ASP A 112 -4.99 -1.05 -27.34
N PRO A 113 -5.09 -2.05 -28.24
CA PRO A 113 -4.06 -3.08 -28.41
C PRO A 113 -2.66 -2.55 -28.75
N ARG A 114 -2.53 -1.29 -29.21
CA ARG A 114 -1.23 -0.68 -29.49
C ARG A 114 -0.41 -0.43 -28.21
N THR A 115 -1.08 -0.32 -27.08
CA THR A 115 -0.46 -0.10 -25.76
C THR A 115 0.08 -1.39 -25.14
N TYR A 116 -0.20 -2.55 -25.73
CA TYR A 116 0.12 -3.85 -25.14
C TYR A 116 1.58 -4.23 -25.28
N HIS A 117 2.33 -3.62 -26.21
CA HIS A 117 3.73 -3.99 -26.48
C HIS A 117 3.92 -5.51 -26.66
N ASP A 118 3.05 -6.12 -27.49
CA ASP A 118 3.01 -7.57 -27.75
C ASP A 118 2.63 -8.45 -26.54
N MET A 119 2.17 -7.86 -25.43
CA MET A 119 1.69 -8.58 -24.25
C MET A 119 0.16 -8.58 -24.17
N ASP A 120 -0.45 -9.72 -24.52
CA ASP A 120 -1.90 -9.90 -24.42
C ASP A 120 -2.34 -9.95 -22.93
N PRO A 121 -3.19 -9.01 -22.45
CA PRO A 121 -3.62 -8.96 -21.06
C PRO A 121 -4.42 -10.19 -20.60
N HIS A 122 -5.00 -10.95 -21.52
CA HIS A 122 -5.79 -12.13 -21.19
C HIS A 122 -4.99 -13.43 -21.23
N ARG A 123 -3.74 -13.40 -21.71
CA ARG A 123 -2.90 -14.59 -21.89
C ARG A 123 -1.54 -14.49 -21.23
N THR A 124 -0.93 -13.31 -21.23
CA THR A 124 0.41 -13.10 -20.69
C THR A 124 0.35 -13.03 -19.17
N THR A 125 1.17 -13.83 -18.50
CA THR A 125 1.23 -13.79 -17.03
C THR A 125 2.05 -12.59 -16.57
N MET A 126 1.78 -12.06 -15.37
CA MET A 126 2.59 -10.97 -14.80
C MET A 126 4.07 -11.35 -14.67
N ARG A 127 4.38 -12.63 -14.47
CA ARG A 127 5.76 -13.14 -14.48
C ARG A 127 6.43 -12.95 -15.84
N ASP A 128 5.70 -13.20 -16.93
CA ASP A 128 6.21 -12.96 -18.29
C ASP A 128 6.36 -11.47 -18.59
N VAL A 129 5.43 -10.63 -18.09
CA VAL A 129 5.56 -9.16 -18.17
C VAL A 129 6.82 -8.71 -17.46
N PHE A 130 7.08 -9.15 -16.22
CA PHE A 130 8.30 -8.78 -15.49
C PHE A 130 9.58 -9.20 -16.22
N ARG A 131 9.59 -10.41 -16.79
CA ARG A 131 10.70 -10.92 -17.62
C ARG A 131 10.91 -10.09 -18.88
N HIS A 132 9.84 -9.62 -19.52
CA HIS A 132 9.94 -8.74 -20.69
C HIS A 132 10.71 -7.45 -20.38
N PHE A 133 10.55 -6.89 -19.17
CA PHE A 133 11.29 -5.71 -18.72
C PHE A 133 12.62 -6.03 -18.03
N ASP A 134 13.03 -7.30 -17.97
CA ASP A 134 14.27 -7.77 -17.34
C ASP A 134 14.38 -7.30 -15.87
N LEU A 135 13.26 -7.35 -15.14
CA LEU A 135 13.22 -7.03 -13.72
C LEU A 135 13.70 -8.25 -12.92
N GLY A 136 14.62 -8.02 -11.97
CA GLY A 136 15.09 -9.07 -11.07
C GLY A 136 14.05 -9.48 -10.04
N ASP A 137 14.21 -10.66 -9.45
CA ASP A 137 13.24 -11.26 -8.50
C ASP A 137 12.91 -10.33 -7.33
N ASP A 138 13.92 -9.68 -6.73
CA ASP A 138 13.76 -8.68 -5.67
C ASP A 138 12.82 -7.52 -6.06
N VAL A 139 12.87 -7.10 -7.33
CA VAL A 139 12.05 -6.02 -7.86
C VAL A 139 10.62 -6.51 -8.05
N MET A 140 10.47 -7.73 -8.56
CA MET A 140 9.19 -8.37 -8.76
C MET A 140 8.44 -8.55 -7.44
N GLU A 141 9.12 -9.08 -6.42
CA GLU A 141 8.59 -9.27 -5.06
C GLU A 141 8.10 -7.94 -4.46
N PHE A 142 8.96 -6.93 -4.45
CA PHE A 142 8.59 -5.59 -3.96
C PHE A 142 7.40 -5.01 -4.74
N THR A 143 7.38 -5.17 -6.07
CA THR A 143 6.29 -4.64 -6.91
C THR A 143 4.98 -5.35 -6.62
N GLY A 144 4.99 -6.68 -6.52
CA GLY A 144 3.80 -7.48 -6.21
C GLY A 144 3.23 -7.17 -4.84
N HIS A 145 4.07 -7.12 -3.81
CA HIS A 145 3.60 -6.97 -2.43
C HIS A 145 3.38 -5.52 -2.01
N ALA A 146 4.27 -4.60 -2.38
CA ALA A 146 4.21 -3.23 -1.86
C ALA A 146 3.41 -2.28 -2.75
N LEU A 147 3.29 -2.57 -4.05
CA LEU A 147 2.54 -1.74 -5.00
C LEU A 147 1.22 -2.39 -5.42
N ALA A 148 1.25 -3.66 -5.85
CA ALA A 148 0.03 -4.38 -6.22
C ALA A 148 -0.72 -4.95 -4.99
N LEU A 149 -0.13 -4.89 -3.80
CA LEU A 149 -0.72 -5.32 -2.52
C LEU A 149 -1.16 -6.80 -2.51
N HIS A 150 -0.47 -7.65 -3.28
CA HIS A 150 -0.64 -9.10 -3.18
C HIS A 150 -0.06 -9.61 -1.86
N ILE A 151 -0.73 -10.57 -1.24
CA ILE A 151 -0.31 -11.14 0.05
C ILE A 151 0.69 -12.29 -0.15
N SER A 152 0.59 -12.97 -1.29
CA SER A 152 1.39 -14.14 -1.67
C SER A 152 1.89 -14.01 -3.10
N ASP A 153 2.95 -14.73 -3.42
CA ASP A 153 3.53 -14.87 -4.77
C ASP A 153 2.79 -15.86 -5.67
N GLU A 154 1.74 -16.50 -5.14
CA GLU A 154 0.83 -17.42 -5.84
C GLU A 154 -0.30 -16.69 -6.58
#